data_AF-A0A5J9VX50-F1
#
_entry.id   AF-A0A5J9VX50-F1
#
_cell.length_a   1.000
_cell.length_b   1.000
_cell.length_c   1.000
_cell.angle_alpha   90.00
_cell.angle_beta   90.00
_cell.angle_gamma   90.00
#
_symmetry.space_group_name_H-M   'P 1'
#
loop_
_entity.id
_entity.type
_entity.pdbx_description
1 polymer ?
#
loop_
_entity_poly.entity_id
_entity_poly.type
_entity_poly.pdbx_seq_one_letter_code
_entity_poly.pdbx_strand_id
1 'polypeptide(L)'
;LIWTQNFYVQAKFDIDTRAKPVRKACSQMMKNAIRQQRYRLKKKYFDPFPLHLVSKTSPVKSLTDEQWNQLLEIWKDPKRWRHGDKYEDEDPNEFDLFKECHYSKKNKGYTPIVQAVIDEMEKKISEANDGEPEHMSPKSNVRNLQAELTEEKRANAELRLVVDTQREQIHVLSEQLQKVEEARAKDKAETDAKLELLLSRLPPVPAVPDQAVPDQAEG
;
A
#
# COMPACT_ATOMS: atom_id res chain seq x y z
N LEU A 1 14.76 8.33 24.69
CA LEU A 1 13.86 8.95 23.69
C LEU A 1 13.67 8.09 22.43
N ILE A 2 14.69 7.40 21.92
CA ILE A 2 14.54 6.48 20.76
C ILE A 2 13.88 5.14 21.14
N TRP A 3 14.12 4.64 22.35
CA TRP A 3 13.53 3.38 22.85
C TRP A 3 12.01 3.44 23.08
N THR A 4 11.47 4.62 23.38
CA THR A 4 10.03 4.83 23.60
C THR A 4 9.25 4.89 22.29
N GLN A 5 9.88 5.34 21.20
CA GLN A 5 9.24 5.41 19.89
C GLN A 5 9.05 4.01 19.27
N ASN A 6 10.02 3.11 19.43
CA ASN A 6 9.93 1.73 18.93
C ASN A 6 8.86 0.89 19.67
N PHE A 7 8.68 1.10 20.97
CA PHE A 7 7.61 0.44 21.72
C PHE A 7 6.21 0.93 21.29
N TYR A 8 6.10 2.22 20.93
CA TYR A 8 4.82 2.84 20.55
C TYR A 8 4.31 2.42 19.16
N VAL A 9 5.19 2.06 18.23
CA VAL A 9 4.81 1.59 16.90
C VAL A 9 4.42 0.10 16.90
N GLN A 10 5.08 -0.72 17.73
CA GLN A 10 4.77 -2.16 17.83
C GLN A 10 3.41 -2.43 18.50
N ALA A 11 2.96 -1.56 19.41
CA ALA A 11 1.66 -1.65 20.08
C ALA A 11 0.45 -1.30 19.18
N LYS A 12 0.65 -0.86 17.93
CA LYS A 12 -0.42 -0.26 17.11
C LYS A 12 -1.21 -1.26 16.24
N PHE A 13 -0.78 -2.52 16.16
CA PHE A 13 -1.44 -3.57 15.37
C PHE A 13 -1.55 -4.93 16.08
N ASP A 14 -1.45 -4.96 17.41
CA ASP A 14 -1.72 -6.19 18.15
C ASP A 14 -3.22 -6.51 18.09
N ILE A 15 -3.60 -7.34 17.10
CA ILE A 15 -4.95 -7.86 16.97
C ILE A 15 -5.13 -8.93 18.04
N ASP A 16 -5.83 -8.58 19.12
CA ASP A 16 -6.23 -9.55 20.13
C ASP A 16 -7.22 -10.56 19.52
N THR A 17 -6.72 -11.76 19.23
CA THR A 17 -7.50 -12.89 18.68
C THR A 17 -8.60 -13.38 19.63
N ARG A 18 -8.53 -13.03 20.93
CA ARG A 18 -9.55 -13.37 21.92
C ARG A 18 -10.64 -12.31 22.02
N ALA A 19 -10.42 -11.12 21.46
CA ALA A 19 -11.40 -10.05 21.46
C ALA A 19 -12.70 -10.51 20.77
N LYS A 20 -13.84 -10.23 21.42
CA LYS A 20 -15.18 -10.51 20.88
C LYS A 20 -15.38 -10.06 19.43
N PRO A 21 -14.98 -8.83 19.00
CA PRO A 21 -15.14 -8.43 17.61
C PRO A 21 -14.32 -9.28 16.63
N VAL A 22 -13.07 -9.62 16.98
CA VAL A 22 -12.19 -10.45 16.15
C VAL A 22 -12.76 -11.86 16.01
N ARG A 23 -13.14 -12.49 17.12
CA ARG A 23 -13.79 -13.82 17.11
C ARG A 23 -15.07 -13.84 16.27
N LYS A 24 -15.88 -12.78 16.36
CA LYS A 24 -17.11 -12.64 15.57
C LYS A 24 -16.80 -12.53 14.07
N ALA A 25 -15.82 -11.70 13.70
CA ALA A 25 -15.39 -11.53 12.31
C ALA A 25 -14.85 -12.86 11.74
N CYS A 26 -13.96 -13.55 12.45
CA CYS A 26 -13.42 -14.84 12.03
C CYS A 26 -14.53 -15.91 11.90
N SER A 27 -15.47 -15.96 12.85
CA SER A 27 -16.61 -16.88 12.78
C SER A 27 -17.49 -16.59 11.56
N GLN A 28 -17.73 -15.31 11.26
CA GLN A 28 -18.52 -14.91 10.10
C GLN A 28 -17.81 -15.27 8.79
N MET A 29 -16.52 -14.98 8.69
CA MET A 29 -15.68 -15.35 7.55
C MET A 29 -15.72 -16.86 7.30
N MET A 30 -15.56 -17.68 8.36
CA MET A 30 -15.60 -19.14 8.24
C MET A 30 -16.99 -19.64 7.81
N LYS A 31 -18.07 -19.06 8.35
CA LYS A 31 -19.45 -19.37 7.93
C LYS A 31 -19.68 -19.05 6.45
N ASN A 32 -19.14 -17.92 5.97
CA ASN A 32 -19.25 -17.53 4.57
C ASN A 32 -18.48 -18.50 3.66
N ALA A 33 -17.25 -18.87 4.03
CA ALA A 33 -16.46 -19.86 3.27
C ALA A 33 -17.20 -21.20 3.15
N ILE A 34 -17.78 -21.69 4.25
CA ILE A 34 -18.58 -22.93 4.27
C ILE A 34 -19.83 -22.79 3.39
N ARG A 35 -20.53 -21.64 3.47
CA ARG A 35 -21.71 -21.36 2.63
C ARG A 35 -21.35 -21.41 1.14
N GLN A 36 -20.26 -20.77 0.75
CA GLN A 36 -19.77 -20.75 -0.63
C GLN A 36 -19.37 -22.15 -1.12
N GLN A 37 -18.69 -22.93 -0.28
CA GLN A 37 -18.38 -24.32 -0.59
C GLN A 37 -19.66 -25.15 -0.81
N ARG A 38 -20.66 -25.02 0.07
CA ARG A 38 -21.95 -25.70 -0.06
C ARG A 38 -22.69 -25.31 -1.34
N TYR A 39 -22.71 -24.04 -1.70
CA TYR A 39 -23.31 -23.56 -2.95
C TYR A 39 -22.65 -24.21 -4.17
N ARG A 40 -21.32 -24.19 -4.24
CA ARG A 40 -20.55 -24.81 -5.34
C ARG A 40 -20.82 -26.32 -5.45
N LEU A 41 -20.94 -27.00 -4.31
CA LEU A 41 -21.28 -28.42 -4.26
C LEU A 41 -22.70 -28.70 -4.75
N LYS A 42 -23.68 -27.91 -4.28
CA LYS A 42 -25.09 -28.02 -4.68
C LYS A 42 -25.23 -27.81 -6.19
N LYS A 43 -24.68 -26.71 -6.71
CA LYS A 43 -24.74 -26.34 -8.13
C LYS A 43 -24.14 -27.40 -9.06
N LYS A 44 -23.07 -28.08 -8.63
CA LYS A 44 -22.36 -29.05 -9.48
C LYS A 44 -22.86 -30.49 -9.36
N TYR A 45 -23.34 -30.88 -8.17
CA TYR A 45 -23.61 -32.29 -7.86
C TYR A 45 -25.05 -32.56 -7.41
N PHE A 46 -25.86 -31.53 -7.17
CA PHE A 46 -27.26 -31.66 -6.76
C PHE A 46 -28.22 -31.07 -7.80
N ASP A 47 -28.12 -29.78 -8.12
CA ASP A 47 -29.07 -29.08 -9.00
C ASP A 47 -29.19 -29.66 -10.42
N PRO A 48 -28.12 -30.16 -11.07
CA PRO A 48 -28.20 -30.74 -12.41
C PRO A 48 -28.92 -32.11 -12.45
N PHE A 49 -29.19 -32.72 -11.30
CA PHE A 49 -29.67 -34.10 -11.22
C PHE A 49 -31.02 -34.18 -10.49
N PRO A 50 -31.99 -34.95 -11.00
CA PRO A 50 -33.21 -35.23 -10.25
C PRO A 50 -32.88 -36.02 -8.99
N LEU A 51 -33.68 -35.86 -7.92
CA LEU A 51 -33.39 -36.34 -6.56
C LEU A 51 -32.98 -37.82 -6.44
N HIS A 52 -33.42 -38.67 -7.38
CA HIS A 52 -33.11 -40.11 -7.40
C HIS A 52 -31.74 -40.44 -8.04
N LEU A 53 -31.13 -39.51 -8.77
CA LEU A 53 -29.81 -39.65 -9.41
C LEU A 53 -28.68 -39.00 -8.62
N VAL A 54 -29.00 -38.31 -7.52
CA VAL A 54 -27.98 -37.70 -6.66
C VAL A 54 -27.19 -38.79 -5.93
N SER A 55 -25.87 -38.77 -6.07
CA SER A 55 -24.98 -39.74 -5.43
C SER A 55 -25.08 -39.67 -3.90
N LYS A 56 -25.11 -40.83 -3.24
CA LYS A 56 -25.02 -40.95 -1.77
C LYS A 56 -23.58 -40.91 -1.25
N THR A 57 -22.60 -40.96 -2.15
CA THR A 57 -21.19 -40.86 -1.82
C THR A 57 -20.71 -39.43 -2.05
N SER A 58 -19.79 -38.99 -1.20
CA SER A 58 -19.23 -37.65 -1.25
C SER A 58 -18.41 -37.47 -2.53
N PRO A 59 -18.71 -36.45 -3.35
CA PRO A 59 -17.92 -36.14 -4.54
C PRO A 59 -16.58 -35.48 -4.21
N VAL A 60 -16.32 -35.13 -2.94
CA VAL A 60 -15.12 -34.39 -2.52
C VAL A 60 -14.47 -35.04 -1.31
N LYS A 61 -13.17 -35.32 -1.40
CA LYS A 61 -12.39 -36.00 -0.35
C LYS A 61 -12.35 -35.27 1.01
N SER A 62 -12.56 -33.95 1.01
CA SER A 62 -12.59 -33.14 2.24
C SER A 62 -13.89 -33.26 3.03
N LEU A 63 -14.91 -33.91 2.46
CA LEU A 63 -16.21 -34.10 3.06
C LEU A 63 -16.48 -35.60 3.17
N THR A 64 -16.81 -36.08 4.36
CA THR A 64 -17.14 -37.50 4.53
C THR A 64 -18.52 -37.80 3.94
N ASP A 65 -18.76 -39.07 3.58
CA ASP A 65 -20.06 -39.50 3.04
C ASP A 65 -21.22 -39.19 3.99
N GLU A 66 -20.99 -39.30 5.30
CA GLU A 66 -21.97 -38.95 6.33
C GLU A 66 -22.33 -37.45 6.29
N GLN A 67 -21.32 -36.59 6.24
CA GLN A 67 -21.52 -35.14 6.15
C GLN A 67 -22.19 -34.75 4.82
N TRP A 68 -21.85 -35.44 3.72
CA TRP A 68 -22.51 -35.25 2.43
C TRP A 68 -23.99 -35.63 2.48
N ASN A 69 -24.34 -36.78 3.07
CA ASN A 69 -25.73 -37.21 3.18
C ASN A 69 -26.57 -36.25 4.05
N GLN A 70 -26.00 -35.70 5.13
CA GLN A 70 -26.65 -34.64 5.91
C GLN A 70 -26.92 -33.38 5.09
N LEU A 71 -26.01 -33.01 4.19
CA LEU A 71 -26.24 -31.89 3.25
C LEU A 71 -27.37 -32.18 2.27
N LEU A 72 -27.41 -33.40 1.72
CA LEU A 72 -28.47 -33.83 0.81
C LEU A 72 -29.84 -33.80 1.49
N GLU A 73 -29.93 -34.22 2.74
CA GLU A 73 -31.17 -34.17 3.52
C GLU A 73 -31.65 -32.72 3.70
N ILE A 74 -30.72 -31.80 4.00
CA ILE A 74 -31.03 -30.37 4.09
C ILE A 74 -31.50 -29.79 2.74
N TRP A 75 -30.91 -30.23 1.62
CA TRP A 75 -31.27 -29.73 0.28
C TRP A 75 -32.56 -30.36 -0.29
N LYS A 76 -32.95 -31.55 0.20
CA LYS A 76 -34.21 -32.21 -0.15
C LYS A 76 -35.44 -31.53 0.44
N ASP A 77 -35.31 -30.82 1.57
CA ASP A 77 -36.40 -30.14 2.26
C ASP A 77 -36.67 -28.72 1.70
N PRO A 78 -37.76 -28.51 0.94
CA PRO A 78 -38.03 -27.21 0.30
C PRO A 78 -38.30 -26.08 1.32
N LYS A 79 -38.79 -26.45 2.52
CA LYS A 79 -39.07 -25.49 3.61
C LYS A 79 -37.82 -25.02 4.35
N ARG A 80 -36.77 -25.86 4.46
CA ARG A 80 -35.48 -25.46 5.06
C ARG A 80 -34.67 -24.54 4.14
N TRP A 81 -35.02 -24.51 2.85
CA TRP A 81 -34.31 -23.79 1.79
C TRP A 81 -34.71 -22.31 1.60
N ARG A 82 -35.95 -21.92 1.92
CA ARG A 82 -36.46 -20.53 1.70
C ARG A 82 -35.83 -19.41 2.55
N HIS A 83 -34.82 -19.71 3.36
CA HIS A 83 -34.01 -18.70 4.06
C HIS A 83 -32.55 -18.68 3.58
N GLY A 84 -32.21 -19.55 2.63
CA GLY A 84 -30.87 -19.76 2.11
C GLY A 84 -30.60 -19.08 0.77
N ASP A 85 -31.57 -19.03 -0.14
CA ASP A 85 -31.46 -18.29 -1.40
C ASP A 85 -32.32 -17.02 -1.33
N LYS A 86 -31.66 -15.87 -1.30
CA LYS A 86 -32.25 -14.59 -1.72
C LYS A 86 -31.77 -14.20 -3.12
N TYR A 87 -30.91 -15.01 -3.74
CA TYR A 87 -30.28 -14.73 -5.01
C TYR A 87 -30.53 -15.95 -5.88
N GLU A 88 -31.64 -15.92 -6.61
CA GLU A 88 -31.92 -16.88 -7.68
C GLU A 88 -30.92 -16.62 -8.81
N ASP A 89 -30.21 -17.68 -9.23
CA ASP A 89 -29.43 -17.88 -10.47
C ASP A 89 -28.38 -16.85 -10.92
N GLU A 90 -28.29 -15.66 -10.33
CA GLU A 90 -27.23 -14.68 -10.55
C GLU A 90 -26.34 -14.57 -9.32
N ASP A 91 -25.01 -14.56 -9.54
CA ASP A 91 -24.05 -14.32 -8.47
C ASP A 91 -24.42 -12.99 -7.79
N PRO A 92 -24.61 -12.96 -6.45
CA PRO A 92 -24.98 -11.74 -5.77
C PRO A 92 -24.01 -10.65 -6.18
N ASN A 93 -24.54 -9.55 -6.74
CA ASN A 93 -23.74 -8.42 -7.16
C ASN A 93 -22.80 -8.04 -6.00
N GLU A 94 -21.54 -7.70 -6.29
CA GLU A 94 -20.55 -7.39 -5.25
C GLU A 94 -21.08 -6.30 -4.29
N PHE A 95 -21.89 -5.38 -4.84
CA PHE A 95 -22.62 -4.37 -4.09
C PHE A 95 -23.71 -4.92 -3.16
N ASP A 96 -24.46 -5.94 -3.56
CA ASP A 96 -25.46 -6.59 -2.71
C ASP A 96 -24.81 -7.37 -1.57
N LEU A 97 -23.67 -8.02 -1.85
CA LEU A 97 -22.88 -8.68 -0.82
C LEU A 97 -22.33 -7.67 0.19
N PHE A 98 -21.88 -6.49 -0.26
CA PHE A 98 -21.45 -5.40 0.60
C PHE A 98 -22.58 -4.93 1.54
N LYS A 99 -23.78 -4.68 0.99
CA LYS A 99 -24.97 -4.34 1.80
C LYS A 99 -25.29 -5.43 2.82
N GLU A 100 -25.29 -6.70 2.44
CA GLU A 100 -25.59 -7.79 3.37
C GLU A 100 -24.57 -7.87 4.52
N CYS A 101 -23.29 -7.66 4.23
CA CYS A 101 -22.21 -7.72 5.21
C CYS A 101 -22.28 -6.61 6.26
N HIS A 102 -22.71 -5.41 5.86
CA HIS A 102 -22.73 -4.25 6.74
C HIS A 102 -24.10 -3.94 7.36
N TYR A 103 -25.14 -4.70 7.00
CA TYR A 103 -26.47 -4.52 7.58
C TYR A 103 -26.54 -5.00 9.04
N SER A 104 -26.84 -4.09 9.96
CA SER A 104 -27.04 -4.42 11.36
C SER A 104 -28.48 -4.80 11.65
N LYS A 105 -28.73 -6.10 11.90
CA LYS A 105 -30.05 -6.58 12.35
C LYS A 105 -30.49 -5.96 13.68
N LYS A 106 -29.53 -5.56 14.53
CA LYS A 106 -29.81 -4.95 15.84
C LYS A 106 -30.35 -3.53 15.71
N ASN A 107 -29.80 -2.78 14.76
CA ASN A 107 -30.15 -1.38 14.53
C ASN A 107 -31.06 -1.21 13.31
N LYS A 108 -31.47 -2.32 12.68
CA LYS A 108 -32.29 -2.39 11.46
C LYS A 108 -31.78 -1.46 10.34
N GLY A 109 -30.46 -1.37 10.17
CA GLY A 109 -29.86 -0.45 9.20
C GLY A 109 -28.34 -0.49 9.19
N TYR A 110 -27.77 0.44 8.45
CA TYR A 110 -26.33 0.60 8.25
C TYR A 110 -25.75 1.61 9.24
N THR A 111 -24.43 1.58 9.45
CA THR A 111 -23.76 2.71 10.12
C THR A 111 -23.78 3.93 9.19
N PRO A 112 -23.72 5.16 9.71
CA PRO A 112 -23.73 6.37 8.87
C PRO A 112 -22.66 6.36 7.78
N ILE A 113 -21.47 5.85 8.10
CA ILE A 113 -20.35 5.71 7.16
C ILE A 113 -20.70 4.73 6.03
N VAL A 114 -21.27 3.56 6.37
CA VAL A 114 -21.64 2.55 5.37
C VAL A 114 -22.80 3.06 4.51
N GLN A 115 -23.76 3.77 5.10
CA GLN A 115 -24.88 4.35 4.34
C GLN A 115 -24.36 5.33 3.28
N ALA A 116 -23.45 6.24 3.63
CA ALA A 116 -22.88 7.19 2.68
C ALA A 116 -22.15 6.48 1.52
N VAL A 117 -21.43 5.39 1.80
CA VAL A 117 -20.76 4.57 0.77
C VAL A 117 -21.78 3.87 -0.14
N ILE A 118 -22.88 3.35 0.44
CA ILE A 118 -23.98 2.76 -0.32
C ILE A 118 -24.58 3.78 -1.27
N ASP A 119 -24.88 4.98 -0.78
CA ASP A 119 -25.50 6.06 -1.56
C ASP A 119 -24.58 6.52 -2.71
N GLU A 120 -23.27 6.62 -2.47
CA GLU A 120 -22.28 6.94 -3.51
C GLU A 120 -22.21 5.88 -4.61
N MET A 121 -22.20 4.59 -4.22
CA MET A 121 -22.19 3.48 -5.17
C MET A 121 -23.50 3.40 -5.97
N GLU A 122 -24.66 3.61 -5.35
CA GLU A 122 -25.97 3.66 -6.04
C GLU A 122 -26.02 4.79 -7.08
N LYS A 123 -25.47 5.96 -6.73
CA LYS A 123 -25.35 7.09 -7.65
C LYS A 123 -24.52 6.72 -8.88
N LYS A 124 -23.34 6.14 -8.70
CA LYS A 124 -22.47 5.71 -9.80
C LYS A 124 -23.11 4.64 -10.69
N ILE A 125 -23.87 3.72 -10.10
CA ILE A 125 -24.62 2.69 -10.85
C ILE A 125 -25.74 3.34 -11.68
N SER A 126 -26.42 4.35 -11.13
CA SER A 126 -27.50 5.06 -11.82
C SER A 126 -26.96 5.89 -12.99
N GLU A 127 -25.83 6.58 -12.80
CA GLU A 127 -25.15 7.37 -13.85
C GLU A 127 -24.65 6.51 -15.02
N ALA A 128 -24.35 5.23 -14.79
CA ALA A 128 -23.90 4.30 -15.84
C ALA A 128 -25.03 3.78 -16.75
N ASN A 129 -26.30 3.89 -16.33
CA ASN A 129 -27.45 3.36 -17.07
C ASN A 129 -28.12 4.37 -18.03
N ASP A 130 -27.73 5.65 -17.98
CA ASP A 130 -28.26 6.72 -18.86
C ASP A 130 -27.40 6.97 -20.12
N GLY A 131 -26.31 6.22 -20.31
CA GLY A 131 -25.53 6.17 -21.55
C GLY A 131 -25.71 4.83 -22.25
N GLU A 132 -25.67 4.80 -23.58
CA GLU A 132 -25.60 3.57 -24.37
C GLU A 132 -24.70 2.52 -23.72
N PRO A 133 -25.08 1.23 -23.73
CA PRO A 133 -24.23 0.17 -23.21
C PRO A 133 -23.04 0.00 -24.14
N GLU A 134 -21.99 0.78 -23.92
CA GLU A 134 -20.62 0.39 -24.24
C GLU A 134 -20.38 -0.90 -23.46
N HIS A 135 -20.75 -2.03 -24.07
CA HIS A 135 -20.33 -3.36 -23.66
C HIS A 135 -18.80 -3.40 -23.84
N MET A 136 -18.09 -2.84 -22.86
CA MET A 136 -16.64 -2.82 -22.77
C MET A 136 -16.21 -4.25 -22.48
N SER A 137 -16.11 -5.04 -23.55
CA SER A 137 -15.58 -6.39 -23.52
C SER A 137 -14.26 -6.39 -22.74
N PRO A 138 -13.98 -7.41 -21.90
CA PRO A 138 -12.71 -7.51 -21.18
C PRO A 138 -11.47 -7.35 -22.08
N LYS A 139 -11.60 -7.64 -23.38
CA LYS A 139 -10.55 -7.44 -24.41
C LYS A 139 -10.22 -5.96 -24.67
N SER A 140 -11.20 -5.05 -24.55
CA SER A 140 -11.03 -3.60 -24.66
C SER A 140 -10.16 -3.08 -23.51
N ASN A 141 -10.51 -3.45 -22.27
CA ASN A 141 -9.75 -3.04 -21.08
C ASN A 141 -8.31 -3.55 -21.11
N VAL A 142 -8.09 -4.81 -21.52
CA VAL A 142 -6.75 -5.37 -21.65
C VAL A 142 -5.92 -4.62 -22.69
N ARG A 143 -6.51 -4.25 -23.84
CA ARG A 143 -5.82 -3.42 -24.86
C ARG A 143 -5.50 -2.03 -24.35
N ASN A 144 -6.44 -1.37 -23.66
CA ASN A 144 -6.25 -0.02 -23.15
C ASN A 144 -5.13 -0.01 -22.09
N LEU A 145 -5.16 -0.95 -21.15
CA LEU A 145 -4.10 -1.11 -20.15
C LEU A 145 -2.74 -1.47 -20.77
N GLN A 146 -2.71 -2.25 -21.85
CA GLN A 146 -1.47 -2.54 -22.56
C GLN A 146 -0.92 -1.32 -23.32
N ALA A 147 -1.78 -0.51 -23.92
CA ALA A 147 -1.37 0.74 -24.56
C ALA A 147 -0.77 1.71 -23.53
N GLU A 148 -1.46 1.92 -22.41
CA GLU A 148 -1.00 2.77 -21.31
C GLU A 148 0.32 2.26 -20.71
N LEU A 149 0.46 0.95 -20.48
CA LEU A 149 1.70 0.34 -20.02
C LEU A 149 2.86 0.52 -21.02
N THR A 150 2.60 0.51 -22.33
CA THR A 150 3.65 0.72 -23.33
C THR A 150 4.10 2.18 -23.40
N GLU A 151 3.18 3.11 -23.23
CA GLU A 151 3.47 4.54 -23.18
C GLU A 151 4.23 4.90 -21.91
N GLU A 152 3.82 4.37 -20.76
CA GLU A 152 4.53 4.56 -19.50
C GLU A 152 5.95 3.97 -19.53
N LYS A 153 6.15 2.82 -20.19
CA LYS A 153 7.49 2.26 -20.42
C LYS A 153 8.35 3.17 -21.30
N ARG A 154 7.77 3.81 -22.30
CA ARG A 154 8.46 4.76 -23.17
C ARG A 154 8.87 6.02 -22.40
N ALA A 155 7.94 6.62 -21.67
CA ALA A 155 8.21 7.78 -20.83
C ALA A 155 9.29 7.48 -19.77
N ASN A 156 9.27 6.30 -19.15
CA ASN A 156 10.31 5.88 -18.22
C ASN A 156 11.69 5.73 -18.88
N ALA A 157 11.76 5.29 -20.14
CA ALA A 157 13.01 5.25 -20.88
C ALA A 157 13.55 6.67 -21.15
N GLU A 158 12.67 7.61 -21.51
CA GLU A 158 13.03 9.01 -21.72
C GLU A 158 13.53 9.68 -20.43
N LEU A 159 12.86 9.45 -19.30
CA LEU A 159 13.32 9.94 -17.99
C LEU A 159 14.69 9.38 -17.61
N ARG A 160 14.96 8.11 -17.94
CA ARG A 160 16.26 7.48 -17.68
C ARG A 160 17.39 8.18 -18.45
N LEU A 161 17.14 8.52 -19.73
CA LEU A 161 18.08 9.30 -20.53
C LEU A 161 18.32 10.70 -19.95
N VAL A 162 17.27 11.36 -19.44
CA VAL A 162 17.41 12.68 -18.78
C VAL A 162 18.28 12.57 -17.53
N VAL A 163 18.07 11.56 -16.69
CA VAL A 163 18.87 11.34 -15.48
C VAL A 163 20.34 11.06 -15.83
N ASP A 164 20.59 10.23 -16.83
CA ASP A 164 21.96 9.94 -17.28
C ASP A 164 22.65 11.21 -17.80
N THR A 165 21.93 12.03 -18.57
CA THR A 165 22.43 13.32 -19.08
C THR A 165 22.72 14.30 -17.94
N GLN A 166 21.83 14.40 -16.95
CA GLN A 166 22.03 15.26 -15.78
C GLN A 166 23.25 14.80 -14.96
N ARG A 167 23.43 13.49 -14.81
CA ARG A 167 24.59 12.93 -14.10
C ARG A 167 25.90 13.29 -14.80
N GLU A 168 25.94 13.23 -16.13
CA GLU A 168 27.09 13.67 -16.92
C GLU A 168 27.35 15.18 -16.77
N GLN A 169 26.30 16.01 -16.82
CA GLN A 169 26.44 17.46 -16.62
C GLN A 169 26.98 17.81 -15.24
N ILE A 170 26.49 17.14 -14.18
CA ILE A 170 27.00 17.31 -12.82
C ILE A 170 28.47 16.90 -12.74
N HIS A 171 28.85 15.80 -13.39
CA HIS A 171 30.24 15.35 -13.42
C HIS A 171 31.17 16.41 -14.06
N VAL A 172 30.79 16.94 -15.22
CA VAL A 172 31.56 17.99 -15.91
C VAL A 172 31.66 19.25 -15.06
N LEU A 173 30.56 19.70 -14.45
CA LEU A 173 30.58 20.87 -13.56
C LEU A 173 31.46 20.66 -12.33
N SER A 174 31.43 19.45 -11.75
CA SER A 174 32.27 19.09 -10.60
C SER A 174 33.77 19.12 -10.97
N GLU A 175 34.14 18.60 -12.14
CA GLU A 175 35.53 18.68 -12.62
C GLU A 175 35.97 20.13 -12.85
N GLN A 176 35.09 20.97 -13.41
CA GLN A 176 35.41 22.38 -13.63
C GLN A 176 35.60 23.12 -12.31
N LEU A 177 34.74 22.88 -11.31
CA LEU A 177 34.89 23.46 -9.98
C LEU A 177 36.21 23.06 -9.33
N GLN A 178 36.57 21.77 -9.38
CA GLN A 178 37.83 21.30 -8.81
C GLN A 178 39.05 21.98 -9.46
N LYS A 179 39.06 22.11 -10.79
CA LYS A 179 40.14 22.81 -11.51
C LYS A 179 40.25 24.29 -11.10
N VAL A 180 39.11 24.96 -10.89
CA VAL A 180 39.09 26.36 -10.44
C VAL A 180 39.60 26.48 -8.99
N GLU A 181 39.21 25.56 -8.11
CA GLU A 181 39.69 25.52 -6.74
C GLU A 181 41.21 25.26 -6.66
N GLU A 182 41.73 24.32 -7.45
CA GLU A 182 43.16 24.03 -7.54
C GLU A 182 43.96 25.24 -8.05
N ALA A 183 43.46 25.93 -9.08
CA ALA A 183 44.08 27.16 -9.57
C ALA A 183 44.12 28.25 -8.48
N ARG A 184 43.01 28.46 -7.78
CA ARG A 184 42.94 29.42 -6.67
C ARG A 184 43.85 29.06 -5.50
N ALA A 185 43.98 27.77 -5.18
CA ALA A 185 44.89 27.29 -4.14
C ALA A 185 46.36 27.55 -4.52
N LYS A 186 46.71 27.34 -5.80
CA LYS A 186 48.04 27.61 -6.32
C LYS A 186 48.37 29.11 -6.30
N ASP A 187 47.45 29.95 -6.77
CA ASP A 187 47.62 31.41 -6.75
C ASP A 187 47.79 31.92 -5.31
N LYS A 188 46.99 31.40 -4.37
CA LYS A 188 47.10 31.73 -2.95
C LYS A 188 48.46 31.28 -2.37
N ALA A 189 48.91 30.07 -2.69
CA ALA A 189 50.23 29.59 -2.24
C ALA A 189 51.37 30.45 -2.79
N GLU A 190 51.27 30.93 -4.04
CA GLU A 190 52.24 31.86 -4.62
C GLU A 190 52.25 33.22 -3.90
N THR A 191 51.07 33.76 -3.57
CA THR A 191 50.98 35.00 -2.80
C THR A 191 51.53 34.83 -1.40
N ASP A 192 51.23 33.73 -0.72
CA ASP A 192 51.71 33.44 0.64
C ASP A 192 53.24 33.26 0.64
N ALA A 193 53.81 32.56 -0.35
CA ALA A 193 55.25 32.43 -0.50
C ALA A 193 55.96 33.78 -0.76
N LYS A 194 55.34 34.67 -1.55
CA LYS A 194 55.85 36.03 -1.75
C LYS A 194 55.81 36.85 -0.45
N LEU A 195 54.77 36.69 0.38
CA LEU A 195 54.68 37.35 1.68
C LEU A 195 55.77 36.87 2.64
N GLU A 196 55.98 35.57 2.76
CA GLU A 196 57.05 34.99 3.59
C GLU A 196 58.45 35.50 3.18
N LEU A 197 58.72 35.55 1.87
CA LEU A 197 59.97 36.09 1.35
C LEU A 197 60.16 37.56 1.74
N LEU A 198 59.10 38.38 1.66
CA LEU A 198 59.18 39.79 2.07
C LEU A 198 59.38 39.95 3.57
N LEU A 199 58.70 39.14 4.40
CA LEU A 199 58.87 39.15 5.86
C LEU A 199 60.31 38.83 6.26
N SER A 200 60.97 37.88 5.59
CA SER A 200 62.38 37.54 5.84
C SER A 200 63.38 38.67 5.53
N ARG A 201 62.97 39.65 4.71
CA ARG A 201 63.83 40.77 4.27
C ARG A 201 63.65 42.03 5.13
N LEU A 202 62.69 42.02 6.05
CA LEU A 202 62.49 43.12 7.00
C LEU A 202 63.58 43.10 8.07
N PRO A 203 64.12 44.26 8.47
CA PRO A 203 65.08 44.34 9.57
C PRO A 203 64.40 43.93 10.89
N PRO A 204 65.13 43.28 11.81
CA PRO A 204 64.59 42.92 13.12
C PRO A 204 64.10 44.17 13.84
N VAL A 205 62.87 44.11 14.35
CA VAL A 205 62.27 45.22 15.13
C VAL A 205 63.17 45.45 16.35
N PRO A 206 63.70 46.67 16.55
CA PRO A 206 64.56 46.96 17.69
C PRO A 206 63.77 46.75 18.99
N ALA A 207 64.35 45.97 19.91
CA ALA A 207 63.79 45.75 21.23
C ALA A 207 63.62 47.10 21.93
N VAL A 208 62.38 47.43 22.31
CA VAL A 208 62.10 48.59 23.16
C VAL A 208 62.77 48.33 24.51
N PRO A 209 63.69 49.18 24.99
CA PRO A 209 64.32 48.99 26.28
C PRO A 209 63.26 49.09 27.39
N ASP A 210 63.24 48.07 28.23
CA ASP A 210 62.43 47.99 29.45
C ASP A 210 62.71 49.24 30.30
N GLN A 211 61.73 50.13 30.42
CA GLN A 211 61.88 51.31 31.28
C GLN A 211 61.87 50.82 32.74
N ALA A 212 63.06 50.86 33.34
CA ALA A 212 63.26 50.60 34.76
C ALA A 212 62.30 51.45 35.61
N VAL A 213 61.36 50.79 36.28
CA VAL A 213 60.54 51.37 37.34
C VAL A 213 61.47 51.72 38.51
N PRO A 214 61.49 52.96 39.00
CA PRO A 214 62.35 53.33 40.11
C PRO A 214 61.76 52.78 41.42
N ASP A 215 62.63 52.10 42.17
CA ASP A 215 62.43 51.60 43.52
C ASP A 215 62.18 52.79 44.46
N GLN A 216 60.94 52.95 44.94
CA GLN A 216 60.63 53.89 46.01
C GLN A 216 60.82 53.18 47.34
N ALA A 217 61.96 53.45 47.96
CA ALA A 217 62.11 53.39 49.40
C ALA A 217 61.16 54.43 50.04
N GLU A 218 60.40 54.02 51.07
CA GLU A 218 60.19 54.75 52.32
C GLU A 218 59.19 54.02 53.23
N GLY A 219 59.51 53.93 54.53
CA GLY A 219 58.55 53.72 55.61
C GLY A 219 58.79 52.52 56.51
#